data_AF-A0A7C2F359-F1
#
_entry.id   AF-A0A7C2F359-F1
#
_cell.length_a   1.000
_cell.length_b   1.000
_cell.length_c   1.000
_cell.angle_alpha   90.00
_cell.angle_beta   90.00
_cell.angle_gamma   90.00
#
_symmetry.space_group_name_H-M   'P 1'
#
loop_
_entity.id
_entity.type
_entity.pdbx_description
1 polymer ?
#
loop_
_entity_poly.entity_id
_entity_poly.type
_entity_poly.pdbx_seq_one_letter_code
_entity_poly.pdbx_strand_id
1 'polypeptide(L)'
;PKAFFGQLIHENCPRRAYFDEGKFAKKLSDPYCLYELGCKGPVTHADCPTRLWNHGVNWCIGSGAPCIGCVEPTFPDVVAPVYEKITEEALPNIGAE
;
A
#
# COMPACT_ATOMS: atom_id res chain seq x y z
N PRO A 1 18.08 2.25 0.22
CA PRO A 1 18.80 1.80 -1.01
C PRO A 1 17.84 1.61 -2.18
N LYS A 2 18.20 2.06 -3.39
CA LYS A 2 17.32 1.95 -4.57
C LYS A 2 16.89 0.51 -4.90
N ALA A 3 17.70 -0.48 -4.55
CA ALA A 3 17.36 -1.89 -4.74
C ALA A 3 16.09 -2.34 -3.99
N PHE A 4 15.74 -1.71 -2.85
CA PHE A 4 14.61 -2.11 -2.01
C PHE A 4 13.49 -1.06 -1.93
N PHE A 5 13.81 0.20 -2.24
CA PHE A 5 12.91 1.36 -2.10
C PHE A 5 12.78 2.14 -3.41
N GLY A 6 13.18 1.56 -4.54
CA GLY A 6 13.16 2.23 -5.85
C GLY A 6 11.81 2.17 -6.57
N GLN A 7 10.86 1.40 -6.05
CA GLN A 7 9.54 1.19 -6.64
C GLN A 7 8.46 1.27 -5.58
N LEU A 8 7.26 1.68 -5.97
CA LEU A 8 6.10 1.65 -5.11
C LEU A 8 5.60 0.20 -4.91
N ILE A 9 5.05 -0.09 -3.74
CA ILE A 9 4.37 -1.34 -3.46
C ILE A 9 3.30 -1.64 -4.53
N HIS A 10 2.60 -0.61 -5.00
CA HIS A 10 1.52 -0.75 -5.97
C HIS A 10 1.96 -1.13 -7.39
N GLU A 11 3.24 -0.93 -7.74
CA GLU A 11 3.78 -1.38 -9.03
C GLU A 11 3.86 -2.91 -9.13
N ASN A 12 4.10 -3.57 -7.99
CA ASN A 12 4.31 -5.02 -7.92
C ASN A 12 3.19 -5.75 -7.15
N CYS A 13 2.09 -5.06 -6.84
CA CYS A 13 0.99 -5.64 -6.06
C CYS A 13 0.15 -6.63 -6.90
N PRO A 14 -0.04 -7.89 -6.47
CA PRO A 14 -0.89 -8.86 -7.19
C PRO A 14 -2.37 -8.44 -7.29
N ARG A 15 -2.84 -7.53 -6.42
CA ARG A 15 -4.21 -6.98 -6.48
C ARG A 15 -4.34 -5.80 -7.44
N ARG A 16 -3.31 -5.46 -8.21
CA ARG A 16 -3.29 -4.31 -9.14
C ARG A 16 -4.35 -4.43 -10.22
N ALA A 17 -4.54 -5.61 -10.80
CA ALA A 17 -5.59 -5.83 -11.82
C ALA A 17 -6.98 -5.45 -11.29
N TYR A 18 -7.28 -5.74 -10.02
CA TYR A 18 -8.54 -5.31 -9.41
C TYR A 18 -8.65 -3.79 -9.26
N PHE A 19 -7.54 -3.10 -8.96
CA PHE A 19 -7.52 -1.63 -8.93
C PHE A 19 -7.83 -1.06 -10.32
N ASP A 20 -7.16 -1.57 -11.36
CA ASP A 20 -7.30 -1.08 -12.73
C ASP A 20 -8.73 -1.33 -13.29
N GLU A 21 -9.38 -2.41 -12.84
CA GLU A 21 -10.79 -2.71 -13.16
C GLU A 21 -11.81 -1.96 -12.27
N GLY A 22 -11.36 -1.15 -11.31
CA GLY A 22 -12.24 -0.47 -10.34
C GLY A 22 -12.94 -1.41 -9.34
N LYS A 23 -12.42 -2.62 -9.15
CA LYS A 23 -12.92 -3.61 -8.18
C LYS A 23 -12.24 -3.41 -6.83
N PHE A 24 -12.94 -2.72 -5.94
CA PHE A 24 -12.46 -2.43 -4.58
C PHE A 24 -13.14 -3.32 -3.53
N ALA A 25 -12.34 -3.73 -2.55
CA ALA A 25 -12.81 -4.46 -1.37
C ALA A 25 -13.72 -3.59 -0.51
N LYS A 26 -14.81 -4.16 0.01
CA LYS A 26 -15.70 -3.50 0.97
C LYS A 26 -15.47 -3.97 2.40
N LYS A 27 -14.78 -5.10 2.57
CA LYS A 27 -14.29 -5.63 3.86
C LYS A 27 -12.88 -6.22 3.69
N LEU A 28 -12.12 -6.29 4.77
CA LEU A 28 -10.72 -6.75 4.76
C LEU A 28 -10.55 -8.19 4.24
N SER A 29 -11.58 -9.03 4.37
CA SER A 29 -11.58 -10.41 3.87
C SER A 29 -11.86 -10.55 2.37
N ASP A 30 -12.20 -9.47 1.67
CA ASP A 30 -12.44 -9.53 0.23
C ASP A 30 -11.14 -9.74 -0.56
N PRO A 31 -11.20 -10.46 -1.70
CA PRO A 31 -10.03 -10.71 -2.54
C PRO A 31 -9.59 -9.49 -3.37
N TYR A 32 -10.40 -8.42 -3.37
CA TYR A 32 -10.23 -7.25 -4.24
C TYR A 32 -9.22 -6.22 -3.70
N CYS A 33 -8.99 -5.13 -4.44
CA CYS A 33 -8.03 -4.12 -4.05
C CYS A 33 -8.46 -3.41 -2.75
N LEU A 34 -7.52 -3.26 -1.80
CA LEU A 34 -7.75 -2.65 -0.48
C LEU A 34 -7.66 -1.12 -0.48
N TYR A 35 -7.62 -0.48 -1.64
CA TYR A 35 -7.41 0.97 -1.75
C TYR A 35 -8.48 1.79 -1.00
N GLU A 36 -9.76 1.44 -1.16
CA GLU A 36 -10.86 2.10 -0.44
C GLU A 36 -10.87 1.83 1.07
N LEU A 37 -10.18 0.77 1.51
CA LEU A 37 -10.00 0.42 2.93
C LEU A 37 -8.71 1.01 3.52
N GLY A 38 -8.10 1.98 2.82
CA GLY A 38 -6.98 2.77 3.31
C GLY A 38 -5.59 2.29 2.95
N CYS A 39 -5.46 1.38 1.99
CA CYS A 39 -4.14 0.89 1.56
C CYS A 39 -3.28 2.03 0.98
N LYS A 40 -2.14 2.29 1.63
CA LYS A 40 -1.14 3.29 1.26
C LYS A 40 -0.08 2.76 0.28
N GLY A 41 -0.27 1.55 -0.26
CA GLY A 41 0.63 0.94 -1.25
C GLY A 41 0.94 1.82 -2.49
N PRO A 42 0.00 2.64 -3.00
CA PRO A 42 0.26 3.56 -4.12
C PRO A 42 1.26 4.69 -3.83
N VAL A 43 1.59 4.91 -2.55
CA VAL A 43 2.48 6.01 -2.12
C VAL A 43 3.59 5.53 -1.20
N THR A 44 3.82 4.21 -1.13
CA THR A 44 4.83 3.60 -0.27
C THR A 44 5.88 2.87 -1.10
N HIS A 45 7.13 3.27 -0.96
CA HIS A 45 8.30 2.68 -1.59
C HIS A 45 8.80 1.49 -0.76
N ALA A 46 8.59 0.27 -1.24
CA ALA A 46 9.14 -0.93 -0.61
C ALA A 46 9.03 -2.16 -1.52
N ASP A 47 9.94 -3.10 -1.30
CA ASP A 47 9.97 -4.43 -1.93
C ASP A 47 9.06 -5.48 -1.24
N CYS A 48 8.23 -5.06 -0.28
CA CYS A 48 7.29 -5.93 0.44
C CYS A 48 6.54 -6.95 -0.45
N PRO A 49 5.96 -6.57 -1.62
CA PRO A 49 5.23 -7.53 -2.46
C PRO A 49 6.12 -8.58 -3.15
N THR A 50 7.41 -8.31 -3.33
CA THR A 50 8.33 -9.20 -4.08
C THR A 50 9.22 -10.02 -3.15
N ARG A 51 9.81 -9.38 -2.13
CA ARG A 51 10.64 -10.05 -1.12
C ARG A 51 9.81 -10.80 -0.08
N LEU A 52 8.62 -10.28 0.23
CA LEU A 52 7.77 -10.71 1.35
C LEU A 52 8.51 -10.62 2.70
N TRP A 53 7.85 -11.12 3.74
CA TRP A 53 8.33 -11.17 5.13
C TRP A 53 8.47 -12.61 5.59
N ASN A 54 9.31 -12.80 6.61
CA ASN A 54 9.50 -14.09 7.29
C ASN A 54 9.91 -15.22 6.33
N HIS A 55 11.03 -15.05 5.60
CA HIS A 55 11.53 -16.02 4.62
C HIS A 55 10.56 -16.30 3.46
N GLY A 56 9.94 -15.26 2.91
CA GLY A 56 9.08 -15.45 1.74
C GLY A 56 7.66 -15.92 2.09
N VAL A 57 7.26 -15.89 3.36
CA VAL A 57 5.98 -16.45 3.80
C VAL A 57 4.80 -15.57 3.40
N ASN A 58 4.81 -14.29 3.78
CA ASN A 58 3.69 -13.39 3.48
C ASN A 58 4.07 -11.92 3.65
N TRP A 59 3.11 -11.02 3.52
CA TRP A 59 3.25 -9.58 3.67
C TRP A 59 1.87 -8.97 3.96
N CYS A 60 1.80 -7.67 4.27
CA CYS A 60 0.57 -7.04 4.76
C CYS A 60 -0.65 -7.26 3.85
N ILE A 61 -0.56 -6.89 2.57
CA ILE A 61 -1.70 -7.01 1.64
C ILE A 61 -1.98 -8.49 1.30
N GLY A 62 -0.95 -9.32 1.27
CA GLY A 62 -1.08 -10.77 1.13
C GLY A 62 -1.86 -11.41 2.29
N SER A 63 -1.75 -10.86 3.50
CA SER A 63 -2.55 -11.25 4.66
C SER A 63 -3.89 -10.53 4.79
N GLY A 64 -4.29 -9.73 3.78
CA GLY A 64 -5.56 -8.98 3.79
C GLY A 64 -5.53 -7.67 4.58
N ALA A 65 -4.37 -7.25 5.10
CA ALA A 65 -4.21 -5.97 5.78
C ALA A 65 -3.76 -4.88 4.80
N PRO A 66 -4.32 -3.66 4.85
CA PRO A 66 -3.85 -2.55 4.03
C PRO A 66 -2.38 -2.22 4.35
N CYS A 67 -1.61 -1.80 3.34
CA CYS A 67 -0.33 -1.15 3.61
C CYS A 67 -0.59 0.15 4.38
N ILE A 68 0.21 0.41 5.42
CA ILE A 68 0.07 1.61 6.25
C ILE A 68 1.12 2.69 5.95
N GLY A 69 2.06 2.44 5.03
CA GLY A 69 3.13 3.39 4.71
C GLY A 69 4.26 3.49 5.73
N CYS A 70 4.51 2.44 6.54
CA CYS A 70 5.45 2.49 7.67
C CYS A 70 6.92 2.80 7.35
N VAL A 71 7.29 2.87 6.07
CA VAL A 71 8.66 3.18 5.62
C VAL A 71 8.75 4.55 4.94
N GLU A 72 7.64 5.28 4.84
CA GLU A 72 7.64 6.64 4.31
C GLU A 72 7.97 7.66 5.41
N PRO A 73 8.69 8.75 5.10
CA PRO A 73 9.01 9.81 6.08
C PRO A 73 7.78 10.47 6.70
N THR A 74 6.64 10.40 6.01
CA THR A 74 5.40 11.06 6.37
C THR A 74 4.52 10.21 7.29
N PHE A 75 4.94 8.98 7.60
CA PHE A 75 4.27 8.09 8.54
C PHE A 75 4.60 8.47 10.00
N PRO A 76 3.62 8.41 10.92
CA PRO A 76 2.22 8.07 10.70
C PRO A 76 1.33 9.27 10.34
N ASP A 77 1.80 10.50 10.52
CA ASP A 77 0.94 11.67 10.67
C ASP A 77 0.18 12.05 9.39
N VAL A 78 0.83 12.02 8.22
CA VAL A 78 0.20 12.44 6.94
C VAL A 78 -0.70 11.34 6.37
N VAL A 79 -0.39 10.08 6.67
CA VAL A 79 -1.12 8.91 6.17
C VAL A 79 -2.19 8.42 7.15
N ALA A 80 -2.30 9.06 8.30
CA ALA A 80 -3.40 8.85 9.23
C ALA A 80 -4.69 9.52 8.70
N PRO A 81 -5.87 8.93 8.96
CA PRO A 81 -6.08 7.62 9.58
C PRO A 81 -5.78 6.43 8.65
N VAL A 82 -5.21 5.36 9.22
CA VAL A 82 -4.65 4.23 8.44
C VAL A 82 -5.68 3.42 7.65
N TYR A 83 -6.93 3.38 8.10
CA TYR A 83 -8.02 2.62 7.46
C TYR A 83 -8.92 3.45 6.55
N GLU A 84 -8.52 4.67 6.24
CA GLU A 84 -9.25 5.53 5.30
C GLU A 84 -8.44 5.74 4.03
N LYS A 85 -9.14 5.81 2.90
CA LYS A 85 -8.55 6.13 1.60
C LYS A 85 -7.80 7.47 1.71
N ILE A 86 -6.62 7.54 1.08
CA ILE A 86 -5.87 8.80 0.96
C ILE A 86 -6.76 9.84 0.28
N THR A 87 -6.90 11.00 0.88
CA THR A 87 -7.64 12.11 0.29
C THR A 87 -6.77 12.82 -0.76
N GLU A 88 -7.41 13.46 -1.74
CA GLU A 88 -6.70 14.20 -2.79
C GLU A 88 -5.79 15.30 -2.20
N GLU A 89 -6.20 15.89 -1.08
CA GLU A 89 -5.46 16.93 -0.36
C GLU A 89 -4.17 16.41 0.29
N ALA A 90 -4.10 15.12 0.61
CA ALA A 90 -2.93 14.50 1.21
C ALA A 90 -1.87 14.12 0.15
N LEU A 91 -2.25 13.93 -1.12
CA LEU A 91 -1.35 13.48 -2.19
C LEU A 91 -0.12 14.38 -2.43
N PRO A 92 -0.22 15.73 -2.42
CA PRO A 92 0.96 16.59 -2.60
C PRO A 92 1.98 16.47 -1.47
N ASN A 93 1.56 15.99 -0.30
CA ASN A 93 2.39 15.87 0.90
C ASN A 93 2.99 14.47 1.07
N ILE A 94 2.65 13.49 0.21
CA ILE A 94 3.14 12.12 0.32
C ILE A 94 4.10 11.83 -0.84
N GLY A 95 5.39 11.63 -0.51
CA GLY A 95 6.44 11.39 -1.51
C GLY A 95 7.07 12.67 -2.08
N ALA A 96 6.71 13.85 -1.56
CA ALA A 96 7.49 15.06 -1.76
C ALA A 96 8.72 15.02 -0.86
N GLU A 97 9.90 14.82 -1.47
CA GLU A 97 11.20 15.20 -0.91
C GLU A 97 11.39 16.71 -0.97
#